data_AF-G0RL38-F1
#
_entry.id   AF-G0RL38-F1
#
_cell.length_a   1.000
_cell.length_b   1.000
_cell.length_c   1.000
_cell.angle_alpha   90.00
_cell.angle_beta   90.00
_cell.angle_gamma   90.00
#
_symmetry.space_group_name_H-M   'P 1'
#
loop_
_entity.id
_entity.type
_entity.pdbx_description
1 polymer ?
#
loop_
_entity_poly.entity_id
_entity_poly.type
_entity_poly.pdbx_seq_one_letter_code
_entity_poly.pdbx_strand_id
1 'polypeptide(L)'
;MPKYYAVQAGFVPGVYLTYSECQAQTAGFKGAVFKSFLSREDAEAFAAGKKVAVADEPEKFYAVAVGNPTGIFTDWSEASKAITGIKGPKYKRFNTRAEAVAYIRQYGNREAIEALGEKVEPLVEKFEVEEKPVTTRFTPIEKVAVTKTRELDTRPRENVLNIWTDGSSLANGKAGARAGLGVWFGENDPRNLAERLPGEPQTNQRAELLAMQRALEIAPLEQTVRIHSDSQYSIKCVTQWADGWKRKNWLTASGEVVKNQDIIRAVLAKIEERTKAGGNTYFQWVKGHDTNIGNIAADRLAVRGANLA
;
A
#
# COMPACT_ATOMS: atom_id res chain seq x y z
N MET A 1 7.01 -4.99 25.54
CA MET A 1 7.97 -5.48 26.56
C MET A 1 9.18 -4.54 26.57
N PRO A 2 9.68 -4.14 27.76
CA PRO A 2 10.90 -3.34 27.86
C PRO A 2 12.10 -4.14 27.30
N LYS A 3 13.07 -3.43 26.71
CA LYS A 3 14.28 -4.01 26.12
C LYS A 3 15.49 -3.62 26.96
N TYR A 4 16.46 -4.52 27.04
CA TYR A 4 17.78 -4.27 27.64
C TYR A 4 18.79 -4.10 26.51
N TYR A 5 19.73 -3.17 26.65
CA TYR A 5 20.75 -2.88 25.65
C TYR A 5 22.12 -3.14 26.26
N ALA A 6 22.84 -4.15 25.78
CA ALA A 6 24.16 -4.52 26.29
C ALA A 6 25.26 -4.00 25.38
N VAL A 7 26.28 -3.37 25.97
CA VAL A 7 27.51 -2.94 25.33
C VAL A 7 28.63 -3.84 25.81
N GLN A 8 29.21 -4.62 24.91
CA GLN A 8 30.38 -5.47 25.16
C GLN A 8 31.68 -4.70 24.89
N ALA A 9 31.69 -3.85 23.85
CA ALA A 9 32.81 -2.95 23.56
C ALA A 9 32.25 -1.54 23.29
N GLY A 10 32.74 -0.55 24.04
CA GLY A 10 32.27 0.83 24.01
C GLY A 10 33.04 1.67 25.03
N PHE A 11 32.65 2.93 25.22
CA PHE A 11 33.24 3.80 26.25
C PHE A 11 33.04 3.23 27.65
N VAL A 12 31.85 2.69 27.92
CA VAL A 12 31.54 1.95 29.14
C VAL A 12 30.78 0.68 28.75
N PRO A 13 31.38 -0.52 28.90
CA PRO A 13 30.67 -1.78 28.75
C PRO A 13 29.68 -2.00 29.90
N GLY A 14 28.52 -2.60 29.60
CA GLY A 14 27.46 -2.81 30.58
C GLY A 14 26.08 -2.97 29.95
N VAL A 15 25.04 -3.02 30.78
CA VAL A 15 23.64 -3.14 30.34
C VAL A 15 22.87 -1.87 30.67
N TYR A 16 22.15 -1.36 29.69
CA TYR A 16 21.39 -0.12 29.72
C TYR A 16 19.90 -0.40 29.51
N LEU A 17 19.04 0.43 30.10
CA LEU A 17 17.58 0.27 30.01
C LEU A 17 16.99 0.98 28.79
N THR A 18 17.71 1.96 28.25
CA THR A 18 17.28 2.73 27.09
C THR A 18 18.30 2.67 25.95
N TYR A 19 17.81 2.80 24.72
CA TYR A 19 18.69 2.89 23.55
C TYR A 19 19.57 4.15 23.59
N SER A 20 19.05 5.25 24.13
CA SER A 20 19.77 6.53 24.27
C SER A 20 21.04 6.37 25.12
N GLU A 21 20.94 5.65 26.25
CA GLU A 21 22.09 5.37 27.11
C GLU A 21 23.10 4.45 26.43
N CYS A 22 22.65 3.38 25.76
CA CYS A 22 23.52 2.51 24.98
C CYS A 22 24.22 3.24 23.83
N GLN A 23 23.52 4.14 23.15
CA GLN A 23 24.05 4.93 22.05
C GLN A 23 25.13 5.90 22.55
N ALA A 24 24.93 6.53 23.70
CA ALA A 24 25.94 7.41 24.31
C ALA A 24 27.28 6.68 24.58
N GLN A 25 27.24 5.37 24.81
CA GLN A 25 28.44 4.56 25.08
C GLN A 25 29.08 3.94 23.83
N THR A 26 28.45 4.06 22.67
CA THR A 26 28.88 3.37 21.45
C THR A 26 29.10 4.33 20.28
N ALA A 27 28.40 5.47 20.24
CA ALA A 27 28.52 6.47 19.20
C ALA A 27 29.92 7.10 19.20
N GLY A 28 30.69 6.87 18.13
CA GLY A 28 32.06 7.37 17.98
C GLY A 28 33.15 6.46 18.54
N PHE A 29 32.81 5.34 19.18
CA PHE A 29 33.79 4.35 19.65
C PHE A 29 34.19 3.39 18.52
N LYS A 30 35.47 3.39 18.14
CA LYS A 30 35.99 2.55 17.04
C LYS A 30 35.99 1.08 17.46
N GLY A 31 35.14 0.28 16.82
CA GLY A 31 34.97 -1.14 17.15
C GLY A 31 33.94 -1.42 18.25
N ALA A 32 32.94 -0.54 18.40
CA ALA A 32 31.86 -0.77 19.35
C ALA A 32 31.09 -2.07 19.05
N VAL A 33 30.81 -2.84 20.09
CA VAL A 33 30.03 -4.08 20.04
C VAL A 33 28.89 -3.94 21.04
N PHE A 34 27.67 -3.87 20.54
CA PHE A 34 26.47 -3.75 21.38
C PHE A 34 25.27 -4.48 20.75
N LYS A 35 24.31 -4.90 21.57
CA LYS A 35 23.12 -5.64 21.14
C LYS A 35 21.96 -5.45 22.12
N SER A 36 20.72 -5.59 21.65
CA SER A 36 19.53 -5.58 22.51
C SER A 36 19.06 -6.98 22.88
N PHE A 37 18.47 -7.13 24.05
CA PHE A 37 17.94 -8.39 24.60
C PHE A 37 16.58 -8.15 25.26
N LEU A 38 15.75 -9.20 25.29
CA LEU A 38 14.49 -9.20 26.03
C LEU A 38 14.68 -9.62 27.50
N SER A 39 15.73 -10.39 27.78
CA SER A 39 16.15 -10.77 29.13
C SER A 39 17.33 -9.91 29.58
N ARG A 40 17.28 -9.42 30.82
CA ARG A 40 18.41 -8.72 31.46
C ARG A 40 19.61 -9.65 31.64
N GLU A 41 19.36 -10.92 31.97
CA GLU A 41 20.40 -11.92 32.20
C GLU A 41 21.20 -12.19 30.92
N ASP A 42 20.51 -12.28 29.78
CA ASP A 42 21.15 -12.44 28.47
C ASP A 42 21.96 -11.19 28.08
N ALA A 43 21.45 -10.00 28.40
CA ALA A 43 22.16 -8.74 28.20
C ALA A 43 23.46 -8.68 29.02
N GLU A 44 23.40 -9.10 30.28
CA GLU A 44 24.56 -9.12 31.19
C GLU A 44 25.59 -10.17 30.72
N ALA A 45 25.13 -11.34 30.28
CA ALA A 45 26.00 -12.38 29.74
C ALA A 45 26.71 -11.95 28.44
N PHE A 46 26.03 -11.21 27.56
CA PHE A 46 26.63 -10.64 26.35
C PHE A 46 27.64 -9.53 26.67
N ALA A 47 27.31 -8.61 27.60
CA ALA A 47 28.24 -7.58 28.04
C ALA A 47 29.51 -8.18 28.68
N ALA A 48 29.39 -9.33 29.35
CA ALA A 48 30.51 -10.09 29.92
C ALA A 48 31.29 -10.94 28.89
N GLY A 49 30.93 -10.89 27.60
CA GLY A 49 31.61 -11.59 26.51
C GLY A 49 31.28 -13.09 26.40
N LYS A 50 30.21 -13.57 27.05
CA LYS A 50 29.73 -14.94 26.87
C LYS A 50 28.87 -15.05 25.59
N LYS A 51 28.97 -16.19 24.89
CA LYS A 51 28.08 -16.50 23.76
C LYS A 51 26.69 -16.84 24.31
N VAL A 52 25.72 -15.95 24.10
CA VAL A 52 24.32 -16.16 24.50
C VAL A 52 23.52 -16.58 23.27
N ALA A 53 22.78 -17.69 23.38
CA ALA A 53 21.80 -18.09 22.37
C ALA A 53 20.62 -17.13 22.42
N VAL A 54 20.25 -16.57 21.28
CA VAL A 54 19.23 -15.52 21.19
C VAL A 54 17.86 -16.19 21.38
N ALA A 55 17.11 -15.84 22.43
CA ALA A 55 15.68 -16.12 22.46
C ALA A 55 15.02 -15.34 21.31
N ASP A 56 14.29 -16.03 20.45
CA ASP A 56 13.76 -15.57 19.15
C ASP A 56 13.35 -14.09 19.15
N GLU A 57 14.25 -13.23 18.64
CA GLU A 57 13.81 -11.97 18.08
C GLU A 57 12.92 -12.31 16.88
N PRO A 58 11.78 -11.62 16.67
CA PRO A 58 10.98 -11.87 15.49
C PRO A 58 11.85 -11.66 14.24
N GLU A 59 11.98 -12.70 13.42
CA GLU A 59 12.82 -12.72 12.24
C GLU A 59 12.55 -11.47 11.37
N LYS A 60 13.59 -10.68 11.15
CA LYS A 60 13.51 -9.46 10.32
C LYS A 60 13.99 -9.82 8.93
N PHE A 61 13.15 -9.57 7.93
CA PHE A 61 13.47 -9.84 6.52
C PHE A 61 13.67 -8.52 5.78
N TYR A 62 14.87 -8.30 5.26
CA TYR A 62 15.24 -7.13 4.47
C TYR A 62 15.17 -7.50 2.99
N ALA A 63 14.11 -7.08 2.33
CA ALA A 63 13.92 -7.30 0.91
C ALA A 63 14.64 -6.20 0.12
N VAL A 64 15.57 -6.57 -0.76
CA VAL A 64 16.24 -5.67 -1.71
C VAL A 64 15.77 -6.03 -3.11
N ALA A 65 14.81 -5.25 -3.60
CA ALA A 65 14.20 -5.43 -4.91
C ALA A 65 15.03 -4.75 -6.03
N VAL A 66 15.70 -3.64 -5.73
CA VAL A 66 16.65 -2.98 -6.63
C VAL A 66 17.94 -2.72 -5.85
N GLY A 67 18.98 -3.48 -6.18
CA GLY A 67 20.29 -3.52 -5.51
C GLY A 67 21.26 -4.45 -6.26
N ASN A 68 22.47 -4.63 -5.74
CA ASN A 68 23.44 -5.60 -6.23
C ASN A 68 24.23 -6.20 -5.04
N PRO A 69 23.91 -7.43 -4.57
CA PRO A 69 22.92 -8.37 -5.11
C PRO A 69 21.47 -8.04 -4.70
N THR A 70 20.49 -8.48 -5.49
CA THR A 70 19.06 -8.44 -5.11
C THR A 70 18.68 -9.70 -4.33
N GLY A 71 17.69 -9.61 -3.43
CA GLY A 71 17.27 -10.75 -2.62
C GLY A 71 16.71 -10.38 -1.25
N ILE A 72 16.41 -11.41 -0.44
CA ILE A 72 15.95 -11.25 0.95
C ILE A 72 17.12 -11.57 1.88
N PHE A 73 17.48 -10.61 2.72
CA PHE A 73 18.52 -10.75 3.73
C PHE A 73 17.88 -10.81 5.11
N THR A 74 18.48 -11.57 6.03
CA THR A 74 18.09 -11.55 7.46
C THR A 74 18.97 -10.61 8.27
N ASP A 75 20.03 -10.06 7.66
CA ASP A 75 20.98 -9.13 8.24
C ASP A 75 21.03 -7.79 7.48
N TRP A 76 20.95 -6.68 8.21
CA TRP A 76 20.98 -5.34 7.64
C TRP A 76 22.35 -4.94 7.07
N SER A 77 23.46 -5.45 7.64
CA SER A 77 24.81 -5.19 7.14
C SER A 77 24.98 -5.72 5.71
N GLU A 78 24.41 -6.89 5.43
CA GLU A 78 24.39 -7.47 4.09
C GLU A 78 23.45 -6.72 3.14
N ALA A 79 22.22 -6.43 3.59
CA ALA A 79 21.26 -5.66 2.81
C ALA A 79 21.76 -4.24 2.46
N SER A 80 22.50 -3.61 3.38
CA SER A 80 23.07 -2.26 3.19
C SER A 80 24.15 -2.24 2.11
N LYS A 81 25.00 -3.28 2.05
CA LYS A 81 26.00 -3.43 0.98
C LYS A 81 25.34 -3.54 -0.40
N ALA A 82 24.21 -4.24 -0.47
CA ALA A 82 23.45 -4.43 -1.71
C ALA A 82 22.81 -3.13 -2.26
N ILE A 83 22.59 -2.11 -1.43
CA ILE A 83 21.96 -0.84 -1.86
C ILE A 83 22.95 0.32 -1.98
N THR A 84 24.13 0.20 -1.36
CA THR A 84 25.14 1.26 -1.33
C THR A 84 25.73 1.47 -2.72
N GLY A 85 25.65 2.71 -3.23
CA GLY A 85 26.14 3.07 -4.56
C GLY A 85 25.18 2.77 -5.73
N ILE A 86 23.99 2.22 -5.45
CA ILE A 86 22.97 1.92 -6.46
C ILE A 86 22.07 3.14 -6.70
N LYS A 87 21.83 3.48 -7.97
CA LYS A 87 20.96 4.61 -8.34
C LYS A 87 19.48 4.21 -8.20
N GLY A 88 18.82 4.73 -7.16
CA GLY A 88 17.40 4.47 -6.87
C GLY A 88 17.12 3.08 -6.28
N PRO A 89 17.77 2.72 -5.15
CA PRO A 89 17.59 1.40 -4.56
C PRO A 89 16.17 1.26 -4.00
N LYS A 90 15.58 0.08 -4.16
CA LYS A 90 14.26 -0.27 -3.62
C LYS A 90 14.44 -1.39 -2.62
N TYR A 91 14.28 -1.07 -1.34
CA TYR A 91 14.41 -2.03 -0.25
C TYR A 91 13.42 -1.72 0.87
N LYS A 92 13.00 -2.75 1.60
CA LYS A 92 12.09 -2.61 2.74
C LYS A 92 12.27 -3.77 3.73
N ARG A 93 12.08 -3.47 5.02
CA ARG A 93 12.08 -4.47 6.10
C ARG A 93 10.66 -4.99 6.36
N PHE A 94 10.55 -6.30 6.55
CA PHE A 94 9.33 -7.04 6.85
C PHE A 94 9.51 -7.90 8.09
N ASN A 95 8.39 -8.32 8.68
CA ASN A 95 8.38 -9.23 9.82
C ASN A 95 8.16 -10.69 9.38
N THR A 96 7.88 -10.93 8.10
CA THR A 96 7.70 -12.27 7.53
C THR A 96 8.42 -12.40 6.19
N ARG A 97 8.94 -13.61 5.90
CA ARG A 97 9.57 -13.91 4.60
C ARG A 97 8.59 -13.73 3.44
N ALA A 98 7.33 -14.12 3.63
CA ALA A 98 6.28 -14.01 2.60
C ALA A 98 6.05 -12.56 2.14
N GLU A 99 6.03 -11.61 3.08
CA GLU A 99 5.90 -10.19 2.74
C GLU A 99 7.15 -9.65 2.04
N ALA A 100 8.35 -10.11 2.43
CA ALA A 100 9.60 -9.77 1.77
C ALA A 100 9.67 -10.31 0.33
N VAL A 101 9.20 -11.54 0.10
CA VAL A 101 9.05 -12.13 -1.24
C VAL A 101 8.06 -11.32 -2.08
N ALA A 102 6.90 -10.98 -1.52
CA ALA A 102 5.90 -10.18 -2.21
C ALA A 102 6.44 -8.81 -2.62
N TYR A 103 7.27 -8.19 -1.77
CA TYR A 103 7.93 -6.92 -2.09
C TYR A 103 8.93 -7.02 -3.24
N ILE A 104 9.76 -8.06 -3.28
CA ILE A 104 10.69 -8.28 -4.41
C ILE A 104 9.92 -8.60 -5.69
N ARG A 105 8.82 -9.36 -5.61
CA ARG A 105 7.94 -9.60 -6.77
C ARG A 105 7.27 -8.32 -7.29
N GLN A 106 6.94 -7.39 -6.38
CA GLN A 106 6.27 -6.13 -6.73
C GLN A 106 7.25 -5.09 -7.32
N TYR A 107 8.48 -5.05 -6.84
CA TYR A 107 9.42 -3.96 -7.13
C TYR A 107 10.72 -4.38 -7.82
N GLY A 108 10.99 -5.69 -7.90
CA GLY A 108 12.21 -6.27 -8.43
C GLY A 108 12.21 -6.39 -9.94
N ASN A 109 13.41 -6.38 -10.53
CA ASN A 109 13.57 -6.69 -11.95
C ASN A 109 13.42 -8.20 -12.18
N ARG A 110 13.31 -8.62 -13.45
CA ARG A 110 13.13 -10.04 -13.83
C ARG A 110 14.21 -10.95 -13.21
N GLU A 111 15.44 -10.46 -13.15
CA GLU A 111 16.60 -11.15 -12.56
C GLU A 111 16.46 -11.34 -11.03
N ALA A 112 15.96 -10.33 -10.31
CA ALA A 112 15.67 -10.43 -8.86
C ALA A 112 14.52 -11.40 -8.55
N ILE A 113 13.55 -11.51 -9.46
CA ILE A 113 12.42 -12.45 -9.34
C ILE A 113 12.88 -13.88 -9.61
N GLU A 114 13.77 -14.06 -10.59
CA GLU A 114 14.34 -15.37 -10.94
C GLU A 114 15.34 -15.87 -9.89
N ALA A 115 16.11 -14.96 -9.28
CA ALA A 115 17.03 -15.24 -8.17
C ALA A 115 16.33 -15.66 -6.86
N LEU A 116 15.01 -15.46 -6.72
CA LEU A 116 14.23 -15.91 -5.57
C LEU A 116 13.98 -17.43 -5.52
N GLY A 117 14.28 -18.15 -6.61
CA GLY A 117 14.73 -19.54 -6.58
C GLY A 117 14.02 -20.57 -5.68
N GLU A 118 12.69 -20.52 -5.48
CA GLU A 118 11.92 -21.63 -4.89
C GLU A 118 10.57 -21.82 -5.61
N LYS A 119 10.39 -23.02 -6.19
CA LYS A 119 9.14 -23.51 -6.77
C LYS A 119 8.06 -23.55 -5.68
N VAL A 120 6.86 -23.00 -5.96
CA VAL A 120 5.68 -23.24 -5.11
C VAL A 120 4.55 -23.72 -6.01
N GLU A 121 4.12 -24.96 -5.77
CA GLU A 121 2.98 -25.62 -6.41
C GLU A 121 1.67 -24.85 -6.16
N PRO A 122 0.70 -24.94 -7.09
CA PRO A 122 -0.59 -24.28 -6.92
C PRO A 122 -1.44 -24.98 -5.85
N LEU A 123 -1.82 -24.27 -4.81
CA LEU A 123 -2.90 -24.67 -3.90
C LEU A 123 -4.23 -24.52 -4.63
N VAL A 124 -4.74 -25.65 -5.14
CA VAL A 124 -6.13 -25.80 -5.58
C VAL A 124 -6.92 -26.26 -4.36
N GLU A 125 -7.59 -25.36 -3.64
CA GLU A 125 -8.65 -25.78 -2.73
C GLU A 125 -9.92 -26.06 -3.54
N LYS A 126 -10.20 -27.35 -3.73
CA LYS A 126 -11.50 -27.85 -4.16
C LYS A 126 -12.50 -27.61 -3.03
N PHE A 127 -13.44 -26.69 -3.22
CA PHE A 127 -14.67 -26.69 -2.42
C PHE A 127 -15.65 -27.65 -3.09
N GLU A 128 -15.75 -28.85 -2.52
CA GLU A 128 -16.91 -29.72 -2.71
C GLU A 128 -18.06 -29.18 -1.85
N VAL A 129 -19.22 -28.98 -2.49
CA VAL A 129 -20.46 -28.57 -1.84
C VAL A 129 -21.16 -29.84 -1.36
N GLU A 130 -21.20 -30.05 -0.04
CA GLU A 130 -22.07 -31.06 0.57
C GLU A 130 -23.20 -30.36 1.33
N GLU A 131 -24.42 -30.49 0.82
CA GLU A 131 -25.66 -30.04 1.47
C GLU A 131 -26.06 -30.99 2.60
N LYS A 132 -26.39 -30.45 3.80
CA LYS A 132 -27.45 -30.92 4.73
C LYS A 132 -27.56 -30.06 6.01
N PRO A 133 -28.69 -30.11 6.74
CA PRO A 133 -29.59 -28.96 6.89
C PRO A 133 -29.49 -28.23 8.25
N VAL A 134 -29.96 -26.98 8.23
CA VAL A 134 -30.15 -26.09 9.38
C VAL A 134 -31.03 -26.76 10.44
N THR A 135 -30.58 -26.78 11.69
CA THR A 135 -31.48 -26.94 12.84
C THR A 135 -31.08 -25.97 13.95
N THR A 136 -32.04 -25.13 14.30
CA THR A 136 -32.05 -24.14 15.37
C THR A 136 -31.75 -24.75 16.74
N ARG A 137 -30.94 -24.09 17.56
CA ARG A 137 -31.04 -24.10 19.04
C ARG A 137 -30.39 -22.85 19.64
N PHE A 138 -31.20 -22.12 20.41
CA PHE A 138 -30.83 -20.97 21.23
C PHE A 138 -30.39 -21.41 22.64
N THR A 139 -29.74 -20.46 23.33
CA THR A 139 -29.58 -20.21 24.80
C THR A 139 -28.18 -20.44 25.38
N PRO A 140 -27.77 -19.75 26.47
CA PRO A 140 -28.05 -18.37 26.92
C PRO A 140 -26.80 -17.57 27.36
N ILE A 141 -26.95 -16.26 27.60
CA ILE A 141 -25.92 -15.27 28.00
C ILE A 141 -25.89 -15.09 29.54
N GLU A 142 -24.70 -14.99 30.15
CA GLU A 142 -24.41 -14.17 31.36
C GLU A 142 -22.96 -13.63 31.29
N LYS A 143 -22.54 -12.47 31.81
CA LYS A 143 -23.18 -11.18 32.19
C LYS A 143 -22.04 -10.12 32.25
N VAL A 144 -22.20 -9.08 31.44
CA VAL A 144 -22.13 -7.64 31.77
C VAL A 144 -20.82 -6.97 32.27
N ALA A 145 -20.36 -5.99 31.48
CA ALA A 145 -20.01 -4.65 31.96
C ALA A 145 -20.70 -3.58 31.05
N VAL A 146 -21.62 -2.82 31.64
CA VAL A 146 -22.32 -1.62 31.09
C VAL A 146 -21.29 -0.45 31.16
N THR A 147 -21.20 0.63 30.36
CA THR A 147 -22.20 1.46 29.67
C THR A 147 -21.48 2.40 28.70
N LYS A 148 -21.92 2.47 27.45
CA LYS A 148 -22.30 3.74 26.83
C LYS A 148 -23.33 3.40 25.75
N THR A 149 -24.57 3.80 26.00
CA THR A 149 -25.70 3.64 25.11
C THR A 149 -25.32 4.12 23.72
N ARG A 150 -25.15 3.17 22.81
CA ARG A 150 -25.04 3.43 21.38
C ARG A 150 -26.46 3.70 20.94
N GLU A 151 -26.81 4.99 20.83
CA GLU A 151 -28.02 5.39 20.12
C GLU A 151 -28.04 4.63 18.79
N LEU A 152 -29.11 3.88 18.56
CA LEU A 152 -29.38 3.27 17.26
C LEU A 152 -29.51 4.43 16.29
N ASP A 153 -28.46 4.62 15.50
CA ASP A 153 -28.42 5.58 14.41
C ASP A 153 -29.52 5.21 13.41
N THR A 154 -30.66 5.91 13.51
CA THR A 154 -31.84 5.75 12.66
C THR A 154 -31.74 6.55 11.35
N ARG A 155 -30.57 7.10 11.03
CA ARG A 155 -30.36 7.71 9.71
C ARG A 155 -30.40 6.60 8.65
N PRO A 156 -31.12 6.80 7.53
CA PRO A 156 -31.02 5.89 6.39
C PRO A 156 -29.54 5.75 6.05
N ARG A 157 -29.01 4.53 5.99
CA ARG A 157 -27.67 4.31 5.43
C ARG A 157 -27.71 4.94 4.05
N GLU A 158 -26.93 6.01 3.84
CA GLU A 158 -26.90 6.69 2.55
C GLU A 158 -26.81 5.63 1.44
N ASN A 159 -27.69 5.70 0.44
CA ASN A 159 -27.61 4.82 -0.71
C ASN A 159 -26.34 5.22 -1.50
N VAL A 160 -25.20 4.63 -1.15
CA VAL A 160 -23.91 4.99 -1.77
C VAL A 160 -23.64 4.08 -2.97
N LEU A 161 -23.61 4.67 -4.17
CA LEU A 161 -23.22 3.96 -5.38
C LEU A 161 -21.71 3.73 -5.37
N ASN A 162 -21.29 2.47 -5.35
CA ASN A 162 -19.87 2.11 -5.45
C ASN A 162 -19.47 2.01 -6.92
N ILE A 163 -18.37 2.64 -7.27
CA ILE A 163 -17.83 2.67 -8.64
C ILE A 163 -16.34 2.38 -8.54
N TRP A 164 -15.83 1.49 -9.37
CA TRP A 164 -14.42 1.14 -9.43
C TRP A 164 -13.79 1.77 -10.66
N THR A 165 -12.61 2.34 -10.49
CA THR A 165 -11.89 3.03 -11.56
C THR A 165 -10.46 2.55 -11.59
N ASP A 166 -9.92 2.35 -12.79
CA ASP A 166 -8.55 1.93 -13.00
C ASP A 166 -7.96 2.57 -14.27
N GLY A 167 -6.64 2.73 -14.30
CA GLY A 167 -5.90 3.22 -15.44
C GLY A 167 -4.75 2.28 -15.80
N SER A 168 -4.65 1.93 -17.08
CA SER A 168 -3.59 1.06 -17.60
C SER A 168 -2.78 1.78 -18.65
N SER A 169 -1.46 1.53 -18.69
CA SER A 169 -0.58 2.06 -19.72
C SER A 169 0.42 1.02 -20.20
N LEU A 170 0.31 0.65 -21.47
CA LEU A 170 1.27 -0.15 -22.21
C LEU A 170 2.49 0.71 -22.52
N ALA A 171 3.68 0.18 -22.25
CA ALA A 171 4.96 0.87 -22.46
C ALA A 171 5.05 2.26 -21.79
N ASN A 172 4.43 2.43 -20.62
CA ASN A 172 4.40 3.69 -19.87
C ASN A 172 5.77 4.38 -19.78
N GLY A 173 5.83 5.66 -20.16
CA GLY A 173 7.07 6.45 -20.16
C GLY A 173 8.03 6.18 -21.32
N LYS A 174 7.65 5.37 -22.31
CA LYS A 174 8.43 5.10 -23.53
C LYS A 174 7.71 5.64 -24.77
N ALA A 175 8.46 5.79 -25.87
CA ALA A 175 7.87 6.08 -27.16
C ALA A 175 6.89 4.96 -27.57
N GLY A 176 5.73 5.35 -28.12
CA GLY A 176 4.66 4.41 -28.45
C GLY A 176 3.84 3.94 -27.25
N ALA A 177 3.92 4.63 -26.10
CA ALA A 177 3.04 4.35 -24.97
C ALA A 177 1.57 4.49 -25.37
N ARG A 178 0.72 3.59 -24.87
CA ARG A 178 -0.72 3.61 -25.08
C ARG A 178 -1.39 3.41 -23.74
N ALA A 179 -2.27 4.32 -23.36
CA ALA A 179 -2.97 4.23 -22.08
C ALA A 179 -4.47 4.19 -22.28
N GLY A 180 -5.18 3.57 -21.35
CA GLY A 180 -6.62 3.46 -21.34
C GLY A 180 -7.16 3.39 -19.92
N LEU A 181 -8.44 3.70 -19.80
CA LEU A 181 -9.14 3.81 -18.54
C LEU A 181 -10.35 2.87 -18.49
N GLY A 182 -10.63 2.39 -17.29
CA GLY A 182 -11.75 1.52 -17.00
C GLY A 182 -12.63 2.11 -15.90
N VAL A 183 -13.95 2.07 -16.09
CA VAL A 183 -14.93 2.42 -15.06
C VAL A 183 -15.94 1.28 -14.93
N TRP A 184 -16.10 0.76 -13.73
CA TRP A 184 -16.98 -0.36 -13.44
C TRP A 184 -18.01 -0.01 -12.37
N PHE A 185 -19.29 -0.08 -12.74
CA PHE A 185 -20.45 0.17 -11.87
C PHE A 185 -21.06 -1.12 -11.32
N GLY A 186 -20.82 -2.26 -11.97
CA GLY A 186 -21.42 -3.54 -11.62
C GLY A 186 -21.39 -4.53 -12.77
N GLU A 187 -21.71 -5.78 -12.48
CA GLU A 187 -21.86 -6.79 -13.52
C GLU A 187 -23.02 -6.43 -14.46
N ASN A 188 -22.79 -6.51 -15.78
CA ASN A 188 -23.74 -6.16 -16.83
C ASN A 188 -24.32 -4.74 -16.76
N ASP A 189 -23.72 -3.83 -15.98
CA ASP A 189 -24.16 -2.45 -15.94
C ASP A 189 -23.80 -1.74 -17.26
N PRO A 190 -24.77 -1.12 -17.95
CA PRO A 190 -24.52 -0.45 -19.25
C PRO A 190 -23.62 0.78 -19.13
N ARG A 191 -23.38 1.28 -17.90
CA ARG A 191 -22.48 2.41 -17.63
C ARG A 191 -21.01 2.01 -17.55
N ASN A 192 -20.70 0.71 -17.57
CA ASN A 192 -19.32 0.25 -17.60
C ASN A 192 -18.61 0.78 -18.85
N LEU A 193 -17.41 1.33 -18.65
CA LEU A 193 -16.66 2.04 -19.69
C LEU A 193 -15.26 1.47 -19.83
N ALA A 194 -14.84 1.25 -21.08
CA ALA A 194 -13.45 1.08 -21.48
C ALA A 194 -13.15 2.13 -22.55
N GLU A 195 -12.22 3.06 -22.27
CA GLU A 195 -11.91 4.16 -23.17
C GLU A 195 -10.38 4.26 -23.34
N ARG A 196 -9.95 4.61 -24.55
CA ARG A 196 -8.54 5.00 -24.80
C ARG A 196 -8.29 6.35 -24.14
N LEU A 197 -7.16 6.52 -23.45
CA LEU A 197 -6.78 7.84 -22.94
C LEU A 197 -6.62 8.80 -24.14
N PRO A 198 -7.42 9.87 -24.26
CA PRO A 198 -7.26 10.84 -25.32
C PRO A 198 -6.03 11.73 -25.07
N GLY A 199 -5.42 12.17 -26.18
CA GLY A 199 -4.33 13.15 -26.17
C GLY A 199 -3.02 12.62 -25.58
N GLU A 200 -2.09 13.53 -25.29
CA GLU A 200 -0.78 13.22 -24.71
C GLU A 200 -0.59 13.90 -23.34
N PRO A 201 0.29 13.39 -22.47
CA PRO A 201 1.07 12.17 -22.64
C PRO A 201 0.25 10.90 -22.33
N GLN A 202 0.51 9.81 -23.05
CA GLN A 202 -0.05 8.47 -22.79
C GLN A 202 0.57 7.83 -21.53
N THR A 203 0.05 8.16 -20.34
CA THR A 203 0.61 7.68 -19.05
C THR A 203 -0.43 7.03 -18.14
N ASN A 204 0.04 6.12 -17.28
CA ASN A 204 -0.81 5.48 -16.27
C ASN A 204 -1.54 6.51 -15.39
N GLN A 205 -0.80 7.47 -14.85
CA GLN A 205 -1.36 8.46 -13.91
C GLN A 205 -2.47 9.33 -14.54
N ARG A 206 -2.38 9.64 -15.84
CA ARG A 206 -3.44 10.36 -16.55
C ARG A 206 -4.65 9.48 -16.78
N ALA A 207 -4.45 8.22 -17.16
CA ALA A 207 -5.55 7.27 -17.31
C ALA A 207 -6.31 7.06 -16.00
N GLU A 208 -5.61 6.88 -14.88
CA GLU A 208 -6.20 6.76 -13.54
C GLU A 208 -7.08 7.98 -13.17
N LEU A 209 -6.56 9.19 -13.38
CA LEU A 209 -7.30 10.42 -13.08
C LEU A 209 -8.51 10.60 -14.01
N LEU A 210 -8.36 10.27 -15.29
CA LEU A 210 -9.47 10.39 -16.25
C LEU A 210 -10.54 9.33 -15.99
N ALA A 211 -10.18 8.14 -15.51
CA ALA A 211 -11.14 7.13 -15.06
C ALA A 211 -12.03 7.67 -13.94
N MET A 212 -11.44 8.36 -12.94
CA MET A 212 -12.20 9.05 -11.89
C MET A 212 -13.11 10.14 -12.45
N GLN A 213 -12.63 10.93 -13.41
CA GLN A 213 -13.44 11.95 -14.06
C GLN A 213 -14.66 11.33 -14.77
N ARG A 214 -14.46 10.28 -15.57
CA ARG A 214 -15.54 9.56 -16.27
C ARG A 214 -16.55 8.97 -15.31
N ALA A 215 -16.09 8.36 -14.21
CA ALA A 215 -17.00 7.84 -13.19
C ALA A 215 -17.93 8.91 -12.63
N LEU A 216 -17.41 10.12 -12.35
CA LEU A 216 -18.19 11.24 -11.85
C LEU A 216 -19.12 11.87 -12.89
N GLU A 217 -18.73 11.85 -14.16
CA GLU A 217 -19.54 12.31 -15.30
C GLU A 217 -20.73 11.39 -15.58
N ILE A 218 -20.53 10.08 -15.44
CA ILE A 218 -21.55 9.06 -15.73
C ILE A 218 -22.52 8.86 -14.55
N ALA A 219 -22.03 8.97 -13.32
CA ALA A 219 -22.87 8.76 -12.15
C ALA A 219 -23.94 9.87 -12.00
N PRO A 220 -25.20 9.53 -11.62
CA PRO A 220 -26.26 10.54 -11.45
C PRO A 220 -25.86 11.62 -10.46
N LEU A 221 -26.03 12.90 -10.81
CA LEU A 221 -25.42 14.02 -10.09
C LEU A 221 -25.81 14.11 -8.60
N GLU A 222 -27.06 13.81 -8.25
CA GLU A 222 -27.58 13.89 -6.88
C GLU A 222 -27.25 12.63 -6.05
N GLN A 223 -26.78 11.55 -6.69
CA GLN A 223 -26.45 10.32 -6.00
C GLN A 223 -25.12 10.44 -5.26
N THR A 224 -25.09 10.03 -4.00
CA THR A 224 -23.83 9.85 -3.27
C THR A 224 -23.04 8.67 -3.84
N VAL A 225 -21.76 8.88 -4.13
CA VAL A 225 -20.88 7.88 -4.75
C VAL A 225 -19.66 7.58 -3.88
N ARG A 226 -19.13 6.36 -4.01
CA ARG A 226 -17.81 5.98 -3.51
C ARG A 226 -16.97 5.45 -4.67
N ILE A 227 -15.91 6.18 -5.00
CA ILE A 227 -14.92 5.77 -6.00
C ILE A 227 -13.87 4.89 -5.32
N HIS A 228 -13.73 3.67 -5.82
CA HIS A 228 -12.67 2.73 -5.45
C HIS A 228 -11.58 2.77 -6.52
N SER A 229 -10.33 2.97 -6.10
CA SER A 229 -9.17 2.98 -6.99
C SER A 229 -7.94 2.50 -6.23
N ASP A 230 -7.02 1.84 -6.91
CA ASP A 230 -5.73 1.47 -6.35
C ASP A 230 -4.66 2.56 -6.49
N SER A 231 -4.93 3.61 -7.27
CA SER A 231 -4.08 4.77 -7.44
C SER A 231 -4.18 5.72 -6.25
N GLN A 232 -3.32 5.51 -5.25
CA GLN A 232 -3.12 6.46 -4.16
C GLN A 232 -2.76 7.86 -4.66
N TYR A 233 -2.07 7.96 -5.80
CA TYR A 233 -1.74 9.24 -6.41
C TYR A 233 -3.02 10.00 -6.77
N SER A 234 -3.93 9.38 -7.52
CA SER A 234 -5.15 10.02 -7.98
C SER A 234 -6.04 10.42 -6.81
N ILE A 235 -6.21 9.53 -5.82
CA ILE A 235 -6.96 9.82 -4.60
C ILE A 235 -6.34 11.02 -3.86
N LYS A 236 -5.02 11.04 -3.63
CA LYS A 236 -4.36 12.14 -2.90
C LYS A 236 -4.39 13.46 -3.67
N CYS A 237 -4.30 13.44 -4.99
CA CYS A 237 -4.46 14.63 -5.83
C CYS A 237 -5.76 15.37 -5.53
N VAL A 238 -6.87 14.65 -5.40
CA VAL A 238 -8.21 15.26 -5.26
C VAL A 238 -8.69 15.37 -3.82
N THR A 239 -8.08 14.67 -2.86
CA THR A 239 -8.49 14.69 -1.44
C THR A 239 -7.52 15.42 -0.50
N GLN A 240 -6.24 15.52 -0.84
CA GLN A 240 -5.22 16.04 0.08
C GLN A 240 -4.41 17.19 -0.51
N TRP A 241 -4.01 17.08 -1.77
CA TRP A 241 -3.04 17.99 -2.36
C TRP A 241 -3.68 19.19 -3.08
N ALA A 242 -4.87 18.99 -3.65
CA ALA A 242 -5.61 20.01 -4.40
C ALA A 242 -5.66 21.38 -3.71
N ASP A 243 -6.02 21.42 -2.43
CA ASP A 243 -6.17 22.69 -1.71
C ASP A 243 -4.83 23.43 -1.53
N GLY A 244 -3.76 22.68 -1.31
CA GLY A 244 -2.40 23.23 -1.28
C GLY A 244 -1.99 23.81 -2.64
N TRP A 245 -2.29 23.10 -3.73
CA TRP A 245 -1.99 23.55 -5.08
C TRP A 245 -2.83 24.76 -5.50
N LYS A 246 -4.13 24.80 -5.17
CA LYS A 246 -4.99 25.97 -5.41
C LYS A 246 -4.41 27.25 -4.79
N ARG A 247 -3.94 27.17 -3.53
CA ARG A 247 -3.30 28.31 -2.84
C ARG A 247 -1.97 28.72 -3.45
N LYS A 248 -1.31 27.82 -4.18
CA LYS A 248 -0.02 28.05 -4.87
C LYS A 248 -0.19 28.24 -6.38
N ASN A 249 -1.37 28.64 -6.86
CA ASN A 249 -1.66 28.82 -8.29
C ASN A 249 -1.27 27.61 -9.15
N TRP A 250 -1.55 26.40 -8.63
CA TRP A 250 -1.25 25.12 -9.26
C TRP A 250 0.24 24.87 -9.53
N LEU A 251 1.08 25.35 -8.61
CA LEU A 251 2.52 25.05 -8.56
C LEU A 251 2.85 24.06 -7.44
N THR A 252 3.86 23.23 -7.68
CA THR A 252 4.45 22.32 -6.69
C THR A 252 5.24 23.11 -5.63
N ALA A 253 5.75 22.41 -4.61
CA ALA A 253 6.65 23.03 -3.64
C ALA A 253 7.97 23.52 -4.27
N SER A 254 8.41 22.92 -5.39
CA SER A 254 9.57 23.35 -6.18
C SER A 254 9.28 24.52 -7.13
N GLY A 255 8.04 25.00 -7.21
CA GLY A 255 7.64 26.07 -8.13
C GLY A 255 7.34 25.60 -9.55
N GLU A 256 7.33 24.29 -9.79
CA GLU A 256 6.99 23.71 -11.09
C GLU A 256 5.48 23.60 -11.26
N VAL A 257 5.01 23.57 -12.50
CA VAL A 257 3.60 23.34 -12.80
C VAL A 257 3.17 21.94 -12.33
N VAL A 258 2.07 21.85 -11.58
CA VAL A 258 1.51 20.57 -11.14
C VAL A 258 1.13 19.72 -12.35
N LYS A 259 1.74 18.54 -12.45
CA LYS A 259 1.44 17.58 -13.52
C LYS A 259 -0.02 17.14 -13.44
N ASN A 260 -0.65 16.98 -14.61
CA ASN A 260 -2.04 16.53 -14.75
C ASN A 260 -3.08 17.47 -14.15
N GLN A 261 -2.72 18.74 -13.87
CA GLN A 261 -3.64 19.71 -13.29
C GLN A 261 -4.90 19.94 -14.15
N ASP A 262 -4.83 19.70 -15.46
CA ASP A 262 -5.97 19.74 -16.38
C ASP A 262 -7.07 18.77 -15.95
N ILE A 263 -6.73 17.51 -15.72
CA ILE A 263 -7.69 16.47 -15.30
C ILE A 263 -8.06 16.63 -13.83
N ILE A 264 -7.08 16.92 -12.96
CA ILE A 264 -7.33 17.09 -11.52
C ILE A 264 -8.35 18.21 -11.27
N ARG A 265 -8.23 19.34 -12.00
CA ARG A 265 -9.20 20.44 -11.91
C ARG A 265 -10.59 20.03 -12.38
N ALA A 266 -10.67 19.25 -13.47
CA ALA A 266 -11.95 18.74 -13.97
C ALA A 266 -12.62 17.81 -12.95
N VAL A 267 -11.87 16.89 -12.33
CA VAL A 267 -12.38 16.01 -11.27
C VAL A 267 -12.91 16.83 -10.08
N LEU A 268 -12.15 17.82 -9.61
CA LEU A 268 -12.58 18.69 -8.51
C LEU A 268 -13.84 19.48 -8.85
N ALA A 269 -13.96 19.98 -10.08
CA ALA A 269 -15.16 20.68 -10.54
C ALA A 269 -16.38 19.75 -10.53
N LYS A 270 -16.23 18.49 -10.94
CA LYS A 270 -17.31 17.49 -10.89
C LYS A 270 -17.70 17.12 -9.47
N ILE A 271 -16.74 17.04 -8.54
CA ILE A 271 -17.04 16.85 -7.11
C ILE A 271 -17.85 18.04 -6.58
N GLU A 272 -17.44 19.27 -6.90
CA GLU A 272 -18.14 20.48 -6.44
C GLU A 272 -19.56 20.58 -7.03
N GLU A 273 -19.73 20.30 -8.32
CA GLU A 273 -21.01 20.25 -9.01
C GLU A 273 -21.96 19.25 -8.33
N ARG A 274 -21.47 18.05 -8.06
CA ARG A 274 -22.19 16.97 -7.36
C ARG A 274 -22.60 17.38 -5.94
N THR A 275 -21.68 17.96 -5.16
CA THR A 275 -21.98 18.46 -3.82
C THR A 275 -23.07 19.53 -3.83
N LYS A 276 -23.04 20.46 -4.80
CA LYS A 276 -24.07 21.51 -4.95
C LYS A 276 -25.45 20.92 -5.29
N ALA A 277 -25.50 19.80 -6.00
CA ALA A 277 -26.72 19.08 -6.31
C ALA A 277 -27.19 18.15 -5.18
N GLY A 278 -26.47 18.08 -4.05
CA GLY A 278 -26.84 17.26 -2.89
C GLY A 278 -26.24 15.84 -2.87
N GLY A 279 -25.44 15.47 -3.88
CA GLY A 279 -24.69 14.20 -3.87
C GLY A 279 -23.32 14.34 -3.19
N ASN A 280 -22.89 13.35 -2.40
CA ASN A 280 -21.55 13.34 -1.82
C ASN A 280 -20.57 12.47 -2.65
N THR A 281 -19.28 12.80 -2.60
CA THR A 281 -18.21 11.96 -3.20
C THR A 281 -17.27 11.45 -2.12
N TYR A 282 -17.14 10.12 -2.04
CA TYR A 282 -16.15 9.45 -1.19
C TYR A 282 -15.11 8.74 -2.03
N PHE A 283 -13.90 8.62 -1.49
CA PHE A 283 -12.81 7.85 -2.10
C PHE A 283 -12.38 6.73 -1.15
N GLN A 284 -12.18 5.54 -1.70
CA GLN A 284 -11.65 4.39 -1.00
C GLN A 284 -10.45 3.85 -1.78
N TRP A 285 -9.30 3.80 -1.12
CA TRP A 285 -8.17 3.09 -1.69
C TRP A 285 -8.40 1.60 -1.56
N VAL A 286 -8.19 0.87 -2.65
CA VAL A 286 -8.15 -0.59 -2.67
C VAL A 286 -6.76 -1.05 -3.09
N LYS A 287 -6.37 -2.25 -2.70
CA LYS A 287 -5.07 -2.79 -3.10
C LYS A 287 -5.15 -3.25 -4.56
N GLY A 288 -4.20 -2.83 -5.38
CA GLY A 288 -4.07 -3.28 -6.76
C GLY A 288 -3.70 -4.75 -6.85
N HIS A 289 -4.19 -5.42 -7.91
CA HIS A 289 -4.02 -6.87 -8.16
C HIS A 289 -4.46 -7.79 -7.00
N ASP A 290 -5.40 -7.32 -6.17
CA ASP A 290 -6.00 -8.09 -5.08
C ASP A 290 -7.28 -8.83 -5.55
N THR A 291 -7.90 -9.65 -4.70
CA THR A 291 -9.15 -10.38 -5.00
C THR A 291 -10.40 -9.50 -5.09
N ASN A 292 -10.26 -8.18 -5.19
CA ASN A 292 -11.40 -7.27 -5.29
C ASN A 292 -11.99 -7.32 -6.71
N ILE A 293 -13.16 -7.96 -6.84
CA ILE A 293 -13.83 -8.20 -8.13
C ILE A 293 -14.04 -6.89 -8.91
N GLY A 294 -14.44 -5.81 -8.24
CA GLY A 294 -14.66 -4.52 -8.90
C GLY A 294 -13.38 -3.90 -9.44
N ASN A 295 -12.28 -3.98 -8.68
CA ASN A 295 -10.98 -3.48 -9.14
C ASN A 295 -10.44 -4.32 -10.31
N ILE A 296 -10.57 -5.64 -10.24
CA ILE A 296 -10.20 -6.55 -11.34
C ILE A 296 -11.03 -6.23 -12.60
N ALA A 297 -12.31 -5.94 -12.45
CA ALA A 297 -13.18 -5.61 -13.58
C ALA A 297 -12.80 -4.25 -14.20
N ALA A 298 -12.51 -3.24 -13.37
CA ALA A 298 -12.02 -1.94 -13.83
C ALA A 298 -10.66 -2.07 -14.56
N ASP A 299 -9.71 -2.84 -14.03
CA ASP A 299 -8.42 -3.13 -14.69
C ASP A 299 -8.60 -3.77 -16.07
N ARG A 300 -9.47 -4.80 -16.17
CA ARG A 300 -9.80 -5.42 -17.46
C ARG A 300 -10.37 -4.43 -18.47
N LEU A 301 -11.17 -3.45 -18.01
CA LEU A 301 -11.69 -2.39 -18.87
C LEU A 301 -10.59 -1.40 -19.26
N ALA A 302 -9.69 -1.03 -18.34
CA ALA A 302 -8.57 -0.13 -18.59
C ALA A 302 -7.58 -0.72 -19.60
N VAL A 303 -7.20 -1.98 -19.44
CA VAL A 303 -6.36 -2.73 -20.38
C VAL A 303 -7.01 -2.79 -21.76
N ARG A 304 -8.33 -3.05 -21.82
CA ARG A 304 -9.07 -3.04 -23.09
C ARG A 304 -9.02 -1.65 -23.74
N GLY A 305 -9.25 -0.60 -22.96
CA GLY A 305 -9.14 0.79 -23.39
C GLY A 305 -7.76 1.12 -23.98
N ALA A 306 -6.68 0.64 -23.36
CA ALA A 306 -5.32 0.88 -23.82
C ALA A 306 -5.02 0.20 -25.17
N ASN A 307 -5.74 -0.89 -25.48
CA ASN A 307 -5.63 -1.64 -26.72
C ASN A 307 -6.53 -1.10 -27.85
N LEU A 308 -7.48 -0.21 -27.57
CA LEU A 308 -8.28 0.46 -28.59
C LEU A 308 -7.40 1.33 -29.50
N ALA A 309 -7.73 1.33 -30.79
CA ALA A 309 -7.00 2.04 -31.84
C ALA A 309 -6.91 3.53 -31.53
#